data_AF-A0A3S4GGI2-F1
#
_entry.id   AF-A0A3S4GGI2-F1
#
_cell.length_a   1.000
_cell.length_b   1.000
_cell.length_c   1.000
_cell.angle_alpha   90.00
_cell.angle_beta   90.00
_cell.angle_gamma   90.00
#
_symmetry.space_group_name_H-M   'P 1'
#
loop_
_entity.id
_entity.type
_entity.pdbx_description
1 polymer ?
#
loop_
_entity_poly.entity_id
_entity_poly.type
_entity_poly.pdbx_seq_one_letter_code
_entity_poly.pdbx_strand_id
1 'polypeptide(L)'
;MLKRYLFVLPMLLLISPGQADDVLDELSARSHVPVGELEDILADCETTQMAMNLCAFYDFVEADMNLEKIVQDNAEGMSKTETKAHLDEIAAWRSEAEGECNAAADEEAEGGSMRPMVYSYCMQEKLDQRATEEVEG
;
A
#
# COMPACT_ATOMS: atom_id res chain seq x y z
N MET A 1 -27.09 39.08 2.73
CA MET A 1 -25.91 38.36 3.25
C MET A 1 -26.32 36.89 3.47
N LEU A 2 -26.32 36.06 2.42
CA LEU A 2 -26.51 34.61 2.56
C LEU A 2 -25.22 33.95 2.08
N LYS A 3 -24.51 33.32 3.03
CA LYS A 3 -23.25 32.62 2.85
C LYS A 3 -23.51 31.36 2.03
N ARG A 4 -22.98 31.29 0.80
CA ARG A 4 -22.93 30.06 0.00
C ARG A 4 -21.94 29.11 0.69
N TYR A 5 -22.47 28.13 1.42
CA TYR A 5 -21.70 26.99 1.86
C TYR A 5 -21.55 26.06 0.64
N LEU A 6 -20.35 26.01 0.07
CA LEU A 6 -19.94 24.94 -0.84
C LEU A 6 -19.91 23.66 -0.01
N PHE A 7 -20.87 22.78 -0.26
CA PHE A 7 -20.85 21.39 0.21
C PHE A 7 -19.67 20.70 -0.45
N VAL A 8 -18.59 20.47 0.29
CA VAL A 8 -17.59 19.46 -0.06
C VAL A 8 -18.25 18.13 0.28
N LEU A 9 -18.74 17.41 -0.73
CA LEU A 9 -19.17 16.03 -0.56
C LEU A 9 -17.92 15.22 -0.16
N PRO A 10 -17.95 14.48 0.96
CA PRO A 10 -16.88 13.55 1.24
C PRO A 10 -16.98 12.44 0.20
N MET A 11 -15.93 12.26 -0.60
CA MET A 11 -15.76 11.10 -1.45
C MET A 11 -15.57 9.91 -0.51
N LEU A 12 -16.68 9.28 -0.13
CA LEU A 12 -16.66 7.98 0.55
C LEU A 12 -16.02 7.01 -0.45
N LEU A 13 -14.77 6.63 -0.17
CA LEU A 13 -14.11 5.48 -0.80
C LEU A 13 -14.99 4.26 -0.51
N LEU A 14 -15.82 3.90 -1.49
CA LEU A 14 -16.54 2.63 -1.49
C LEU A 14 -15.50 1.56 -1.82
N ILE A 15 -14.88 1.00 -0.78
CA ILE A 15 -14.11 -0.23 -0.91
C ILE A 15 -15.09 -1.26 -1.46
N SER A 16 -14.87 -1.69 -2.71
CA SER A 16 -15.70 -2.71 -3.33
C SER A 16 -15.45 -4.01 -2.57
N PRO A 17 -16.47 -4.81 -2.24
CA PRO A 17 -16.30 -6.00 -1.40
C PRO A 17 -15.28 -7.02 -1.94
N GLY A 18 -14.98 -7.02 -3.25
CA GLY A 18 -13.91 -7.87 -3.81
C GLY A 18 -12.49 -7.37 -3.55
N GLN A 19 -12.27 -6.10 -3.25
CA GLN A 19 -10.93 -5.55 -3.03
C GLN A 19 -10.32 -6.04 -1.71
N ALA A 20 -11.13 -6.16 -0.65
CA ALA A 20 -10.65 -6.68 0.63
C ALA A 20 -10.26 -8.16 0.55
N ASP A 21 -11.06 -8.97 -0.16
CA ASP A 21 -10.77 -10.39 -0.39
C ASP A 21 -9.45 -10.55 -1.20
N ASP A 22 -9.26 -9.74 -2.26
CA ASP A 22 -8.04 -9.76 -3.06
C ASP A 22 -6.80 -9.38 -2.22
N VAL A 23 -6.91 -8.40 -1.31
CA VAL A 23 -5.80 -8.01 -0.42
C VAL A 23 -5.49 -9.10 0.60
N LEU A 24 -6.50 -9.79 1.15
CA LEU A 24 -6.27 -10.92 2.07
C LEU A 24 -5.57 -12.09 1.39
N ASP A 25 -5.94 -12.42 0.16
CA ASP A 25 -5.30 -13.47 -0.63
C ASP A 25 -3.84 -13.11 -0.92
N GLU A 26 -3.56 -11.86 -1.32
CA GLU A 26 -2.21 -11.39 -1.59
C GLU A 26 -1.36 -11.33 -0.31
N LEU A 27 -1.94 -10.85 0.80
CA LEU A 27 -1.28 -10.87 2.10
C LEU A 27 -0.95 -12.30 2.53
N SER A 28 -1.85 -13.27 2.30
CA SER A 28 -1.59 -14.68 2.56
C SER A 28 -0.43 -15.20 1.74
N ALA A 29 -0.40 -14.89 0.44
CA ALA A 29 0.68 -15.27 -0.45
C ALA A 29 2.05 -14.71 -0.02
N ARG A 30 2.09 -13.45 0.42
CA ARG A 30 3.34 -12.79 0.83
C ARG A 30 3.80 -13.17 2.23
N SER A 31 2.87 -13.25 3.19
CA SER A 31 3.17 -13.56 4.60
C SER A 31 3.33 -15.05 4.88
N HIS A 32 2.81 -15.91 4.00
CA HIS A 32 2.67 -17.35 4.21
C HIS A 32 1.75 -17.72 5.39
N VAL A 33 0.90 -16.80 5.84
CA VAL A 33 -0.14 -17.05 6.84
C VAL A 33 -1.45 -17.41 6.12
N PRO A 34 -2.14 -18.50 6.47
CA PRO A 34 -3.41 -18.85 5.84
C PRO A 34 -4.47 -17.76 6.00
N VAL A 35 -5.30 -17.54 4.98
CA VAL A 35 -6.37 -16.52 5.00
C VAL A 35 -7.24 -16.59 6.26
N GLY A 36 -7.71 -17.77 6.67
CA GLY A 36 -8.52 -17.89 7.88
C GLY A 36 -7.79 -17.50 9.17
N GLU A 37 -6.47 -17.67 9.23
CA GLU A 37 -5.67 -17.19 10.36
C GLU A 37 -5.44 -15.67 10.27
N LEU A 38 -5.27 -15.13 9.07
CA LEU A 38 -5.22 -13.68 8.85
C LEU A 38 -6.52 -13.01 9.26
N GLU A 39 -7.68 -13.55 8.90
CA GLU A 39 -8.99 -13.02 9.31
C GLU A 39 -9.11 -12.89 10.84
N ASP A 40 -8.71 -13.94 11.56
CA ASP A 40 -8.73 -13.97 13.02
C ASP A 40 -7.74 -12.93 13.62
N ILE A 41 -6.54 -12.80 13.03
CA ILE A 41 -5.52 -11.86 13.52
C ILE A 41 -5.92 -10.41 13.23
N LEU A 42 -6.41 -10.12 12.03
CA LEU A 42 -6.75 -8.77 11.57
C LEU A 42 -8.04 -8.25 12.20
N ALA A 43 -8.85 -9.11 12.83
CA ALA A 43 -10.01 -8.70 13.61
C ALA A 43 -9.65 -7.83 14.84
N ASP A 44 -8.43 -7.95 15.36
CA ASP A 44 -7.93 -7.14 16.48
C ASP A 44 -6.42 -6.88 16.36
N CYS A 45 -6.09 -5.80 15.66
CA CYS A 45 -4.71 -5.39 15.38
C CYS A 45 -3.87 -5.05 16.62
N GLU A 46 -4.49 -4.74 17.76
CA GLU A 46 -3.77 -4.24 18.95
C GLU A 46 -3.44 -5.36 19.95
N THR A 47 -3.96 -6.58 19.73
CA THR A 47 -3.87 -7.66 20.71
C THR A 47 -2.45 -8.21 20.90
N THR A 48 -1.63 -8.25 19.84
CA THR A 48 -0.23 -8.69 19.93
C THR A 48 0.67 -7.91 18.99
N GLN A 49 1.98 -7.89 19.25
CA GLN A 49 2.96 -7.32 18.30
C GLN A 49 2.90 -8.00 16.92
N MET A 50 2.57 -9.29 16.87
CA MET A 50 2.38 -10.00 15.59
C MET A 50 1.15 -9.47 14.85
N ALA A 51 0.05 -9.22 15.56
CA ALA A 51 -1.15 -8.62 14.98
C ALA A 51 -0.87 -7.20 14.47
N MET A 52 -0.16 -6.38 15.25
CA MET A 52 0.26 -5.04 14.81
C MET A 52 1.12 -5.08 13.54
N ASN A 53 2.09 -6.01 13.47
CA ASN A 53 2.92 -6.19 12.29
C ASN A 53 2.10 -6.63 11.07
N LEU A 54 1.15 -7.56 11.25
CA LEU A 54 0.33 -8.08 10.15
C LEU A 54 -0.70 -7.06 9.66
N CYS A 55 -1.27 -6.23 10.54
CA CYS A 55 -2.14 -5.14 10.11
C CYS A 55 -1.38 -4.06 9.34
N ALA A 56 -0.19 -3.66 9.80
CA ALA A 56 0.65 -2.74 9.04
C ALA A 56 1.06 -3.34 7.67
N PHE A 57 1.28 -4.67 7.62
CA PHE A 57 1.57 -5.34 6.36
C PHE A 57 0.35 -5.40 5.43
N TYR A 58 -0.86 -5.61 5.96
CA TYR A 58 -2.10 -5.54 5.19
C TYR A 58 -2.22 -4.17 4.48
N ASP A 59 -2.04 -3.08 5.21
CA ASP A 59 -2.14 -1.72 4.66
C ASP A 59 -1.07 -1.45 3.58
N PHE A 60 0.16 -1.94 3.80
CA PHE A 60 1.20 -1.92 2.77
C PHE A 60 0.76 -2.70 1.52
N VAL A 61 0.26 -3.93 1.67
CA VAL A 61 -0.18 -4.75 0.53
C VAL A 61 -1.32 -4.08 -0.24
N GLU A 62 -2.29 -3.48 0.46
CA GLU A 62 -3.38 -2.73 -0.17
C GLU A 62 -2.86 -1.55 -1.01
N ALA A 63 -1.98 -0.72 -0.43
CA ALA A 63 -1.37 0.41 -1.13
C ALA A 63 -0.54 -0.03 -2.34
N ASP A 64 0.15 -1.17 -2.21
CA ASP A 64 0.98 -1.73 -3.26
C ASP A 64 0.14 -2.18 -4.47
N MET A 65 -0.92 -2.95 -4.21
CA MET A 65 -1.86 -3.40 -5.23
C MET A 65 -2.57 -2.22 -5.90
N ASN A 66 -2.87 -1.16 -5.14
CA ASN A 66 -3.46 0.05 -5.69
C ASN A 66 -2.51 0.76 -6.67
N LEU A 67 -1.24 0.93 -6.31
CA LEU A 67 -0.26 1.52 -7.23
C LEU A 67 -0.06 0.65 -8.47
N GLU A 68 0.04 -0.67 -8.31
CA GLU A 68 0.18 -1.59 -9.46
C GLU A 68 -0.98 -1.46 -10.44
N LYS A 69 -2.20 -1.34 -9.93
CA LYS A 69 -3.38 -1.12 -10.76
C LYS A 69 -3.30 0.21 -11.51
N ILE A 70 -2.98 1.31 -10.84
CA ILE A 70 -2.88 2.63 -11.46
C ILE A 70 -1.80 2.64 -12.54
N VAL A 71 -0.64 2.04 -12.28
CA VAL A 71 0.46 1.92 -13.24
C VAL A 71 0.04 1.11 -14.47
N GLN A 72 -0.74 0.04 -14.28
CA GLN A 72 -1.27 -0.76 -15.38
C GLN A 72 -2.30 0.04 -16.20
N ASP A 73 -3.22 0.74 -15.53
CA ASP A 73 -4.24 1.58 -16.15
C ASP A 73 -3.59 2.72 -16.96
N ASN A 74 -2.55 3.38 -16.42
CA ASN A 74 -1.79 4.42 -17.11
C ASN A 74 -1.04 3.88 -18.34
N ALA A 75 -0.55 2.64 -18.26
CA ALA A 75 0.10 1.98 -19.38
C ALA A 75 -0.87 1.60 -20.52
N GLU A 76 -2.19 1.62 -20.28
CA GLU A 76 -3.18 1.33 -21.32
C GLU A 76 -3.12 2.39 -22.43
N GLY A 77 -2.84 1.95 -23.66
CA GLY A 77 -2.76 2.83 -24.82
C GLY A 77 -1.38 3.43 -25.09
N MET A 78 -0.40 3.22 -24.21
CA MET A 78 1.01 3.49 -24.50
C MET A 78 1.56 2.53 -25.58
N SER A 79 2.54 2.97 -26.35
CA SER A 79 3.33 2.05 -27.19
C SER A 79 4.21 1.16 -26.31
N LYS A 80 4.66 0.02 -26.85
CA LYS A 80 5.53 -0.92 -26.12
C LYS A 80 6.80 -0.25 -25.53
N THR A 81 7.36 0.73 -26.25
CA THR A 81 8.56 1.45 -25.79
C THR A 81 8.22 2.39 -24.64
N GLU A 82 7.08 3.10 -24.72
CA GLU A 82 6.58 3.99 -23.66
C GLU A 82 6.20 3.18 -22.41
N THR A 83 5.44 2.08 -22.57
CA THR A 83 5.12 1.17 -21.46
C THR A 83 6.39 0.66 -20.78
N LYS A 84 7.41 0.26 -21.55
CA LYS A 84 8.67 -0.18 -20.96
C LYS A 84 9.36 0.94 -20.18
N ALA A 85 9.45 2.14 -20.74
CA ALA A 85 10.08 3.27 -20.07
C ALA A 85 9.36 3.63 -18.76
N HIS A 86 8.03 3.62 -18.78
CA HIS A 86 7.20 3.87 -17.62
C HIS A 86 7.39 2.82 -16.52
N LEU A 87 7.35 1.53 -16.87
CA LEU A 87 7.59 0.45 -15.90
C LEU A 87 9.02 0.46 -15.34
N ASP A 88 10.02 0.77 -16.17
CA ASP A 88 11.42 0.91 -15.72
C ASP A 88 11.56 2.08 -14.73
N GLU A 89 10.83 3.19 -14.94
CA GLU A 89 10.79 4.33 -14.01
C GLU A 89 10.17 3.93 -12.66
N ILE A 90 9.00 3.29 -12.67
CA ILE A 90 8.34 2.80 -11.45
C ILE A 90 9.24 1.83 -10.68
N ALA A 91 9.92 0.92 -11.39
CA ALA A 91 10.83 -0.03 -10.77
C ALA A 91 12.05 0.66 -10.14
N ALA A 92 12.62 1.68 -10.79
CA ALA A 92 13.72 2.45 -10.26
C ALA A 92 13.31 3.24 -9.00
N TRP A 93 12.16 3.91 -9.06
CA TRP A 93 11.58 4.62 -7.91
C TRP A 93 11.33 3.67 -6.74
N ARG A 94 10.73 2.50 -6.99
CA ARG A 94 10.45 1.51 -5.94
C ARG A 94 11.72 1.05 -5.24
N SER A 95 12.78 0.77 -6.00
CA SER A 95 14.06 0.35 -5.41
C SER A 95 14.66 1.44 -4.50
N GLU A 96 14.46 2.72 -4.82
CA GLU A 96 14.87 3.83 -3.97
C GLU A 96 14.01 3.90 -2.69
N ALA A 97 12.68 3.83 -2.83
CA ALA A 97 11.76 3.83 -1.70
C ALA A 97 12.00 2.66 -0.73
N GLU A 98 12.22 1.45 -1.23
CA GLU A 98 12.56 0.28 -0.41
C GLU A 98 13.89 0.49 0.35
N GLY A 99 14.87 1.14 -0.26
CA GLY A 99 16.13 1.50 0.38
C GLY A 99 15.94 2.48 1.53
N GLU A 100 15.16 3.54 1.31
CA GLU A 100 14.80 4.53 2.33
C GLU A 100 14.03 3.90 3.50
N CYS A 101 13.03 3.08 3.20
CA CYS A 101 12.20 2.44 4.22
C CYS A 101 12.94 1.37 5.01
N ASN A 102 13.88 0.64 4.39
CA ASN A 102 14.77 -0.24 5.15
C ASN A 102 15.65 0.55 6.12
N ALA A 103 16.25 1.66 5.68
CA ALA A 103 17.07 2.50 6.53
C ALA A 103 16.27 3.08 7.72
N ALA A 104 15.05 3.57 7.48
CA ALA A 104 14.17 4.08 8.53
C ALA A 104 13.76 2.98 9.52
N ALA A 105 13.45 1.77 9.02
CA ALA A 105 13.10 0.63 9.87
C ALA A 105 14.28 0.15 10.72
N ASP A 106 15.51 0.18 10.18
CA ASP A 106 16.72 -0.13 10.92
C ASP A 106 17.01 0.97 11.97
N GLU A 107 16.90 2.25 11.62
CA GLU A 107 17.13 3.35 12.56
C GLU A 107 16.23 3.26 13.81
N GLU A 108 14.94 2.97 13.62
CA GLU A 108 13.98 2.92 14.72
C GLU A 108 13.99 1.58 15.48
N ALA A 109 14.18 0.46 14.78
CA ALA A 109 13.88 -0.86 15.33
C ALA A 109 14.79 -1.98 14.84
N GLU A 110 16.06 -1.71 14.48
CA GLU A 110 17.01 -2.73 14.00
C GLU A 110 17.01 -3.99 14.89
N GLY A 111 16.79 -5.15 14.25
CA GLY A 111 16.73 -6.46 14.93
C GLY A 111 15.56 -6.65 15.90
N GLY A 112 14.70 -5.66 16.08
CA GLY A 112 13.53 -5.68 16.95
C GLY A 112 12.28 -6.25 16.27
N SER A 113 11.33 -6.69 17.09
CA SER A 113 10.05 -7.23 16.62
C SER A 113 9.17 -6.22 15.90
N MET A 114 9.42 -4.91 16.07
CA MET A 114 8.67 -3.82 15.43
C MET A 114 9.25 -3.41 14.06
N ARG A 115 10.45 -3.86 13.68
CA ARG A 115 11.06 -3.51 12.38
C ARG A 115 10.13 -3.74 11.18
N PRO A 116 9.42 -4.88 11.07
CA PRO A 116 8.53 -5.12 9.93
C PRO A 116 7.36 -4.12 9.87
N MET A 117 6.83 -3.72 11.02
CA MET A 117 5.77 -2.71 11.10
C MET A 117 6.27 -1.34 10.66
N VAL A 118 7.45 -0.91 11.13
CA VAL A 118 8.04 0.39 10.72
C VAL A 118 8.29 0.42 9.21
N TYR A 119 8.83 -0.66 8.65
CA TYR A 119 9.00 -0.79 7.21
C TYR A 119 7.68 -0.70 6.45
N SER A 120 6.65 -1.43 6.90
CA SER A 120 5.35 -1.49 6.22
C SER A 120 4.65 -0.14 6.22
N TYR A 121 4.68 0.60 7.33
CA TYR A 121 4.14 1.97 7.37
C TYR A 121 4.86 2.92 6.43
N CYS A 122 6.20 2.86 6.40
CA CYS A 122 6.97 3.69 5.47
C CYS A 122 6.61 3.37 4.01
N MET A 123 6.53 2.08 3.65
CA MET A 123 6.19 1.68 2.29
C MET A 123 4.77 2.08 1.91
N GLN A 124 3.80 1.91 2.81
CA GLN A 124 2.43 2.38 2.61
C GLN A 124 2.40 3.86 2.23
N GLU A 125 3.04 4.72 3.03
CA GLU A 125 3.06 6.17 2.78
C GLU A 125 3.70 6.50 1.41
N LYS A 126 4.82 5.85 1.08
CA LYS A 126 5.50 6.05 -0.21
C LYS A 126 4.63 5.61 -1.39
N LEU A 127 3.94 4.49 -1.26
CA LEU A 127 3.06 3.95 -2.30
C LEU A 127 1.83 4.83 -2.51
N ASP A 128 1.19 5.29 -1.45
CA ASP A 128 0.05 6.20 -1.53
C ASP A 128 0.44 7.55 -2.16
N GLN A 129 1.62 8.07 -1.80
CA GLN A 129 2.16 9.27 -2.42
C GLN A 129 2.39 9.05 -3.93
N ARG A 130 3.06 7.96 -4.32
CA ARG A 130 3.33 7.68 -5.73
C ARG A 130 2.05 7.43 -6.52
N ALA A 131 1.08 6.74 -5.93
CA ALA A 131 -0.23 6.53 -6.56
C ALA A 131 -0.94 7.86 -6.84
N THR A 132 -0.81 8.85 -5.95
CA THR A 132 -1.33 10.20 -6.17
C THR A 132 -0.61 10.89 -7.34
N GLU A 133 0.72 10.82 -7.38
CA GLU A 133 1.54 11.40 -8.46
C GLU A 133 1.18 10.79 -9.83
N GLU A 134 0.92 9.49 -9.89
CA GLU A 134 0.52 8.76 -11.11
C GLU A 134 -0.88 9.15 -11.61
N VAL A 135 -1.80 9.53 -10.72
CA VAL A 135 -3.16 9.97 -11.10
C VAL A 135 -3.18 11.43 -11.55
N GLU A 136 -2.26 12.25 -11.06
CA GLU A 136 -2.18 13.69 -11.38
C GLU A 136 -1.36 14.02 -12.64
N GLY A 137 -0.52 13.09 -13.11
CA GLY A 137 0.36 13.23 -14.29
C GLY A 137 -0.34 13.11 -15.63
#